data_AF-A0A940IKA1-F1
#
_entry.id   AF-A0A940IKA1-F1
#
_cell.length_a   1.000
_cell.length_b   1.000
_cell.length_c   1.000
_cell.angle_alpha   90.00
_cell.angle_beta   90.00
_cell.angle_gamma   90.00
#
_symmetry.space_group_name_H-M   'P 1'
#
loop_
_entity.id
_entity.type
_entity.pdbx_description
1 polymer ?
#
loop_
_entity_poly.entity_id
_entity_poly.type
_entity_poly.pdbx_seq_one_letter_code
_entity_poly.pdbx_strand_id
1 'polypeptide(L)'
;MLKLAFRSHVLQKSGWFYSILMTVILGLACYLIFSKYRTIRLGKDDERPEFNYLTWLSMLFGAGMGIGLLFYGIAEPIAHLSSPLTARASPEDSARFAMRYSFFHWGLHPWALYALVALAIAYFTFHKGKTGTISATVAPLFNTSSCSALGRTIDTLAVLATVFGIVPSLGIGAQQISGGLSYLFPSVHNTLLTQLTLIGIFTVLYLLSAQTETIHNTSIFTLNIFSVEIYDEQSH
;
A
#
# COMPACT_ATOMS: atom_id res chain seq x y z
N MET A 1 -7.24 12.72 25.37
CA MET A 1 -8.67 12.31 25.40
C MET A 1 -9.43 12.68 24.12
N LEU A 2 -9.40 13.93 23.64
CA LEU A 2 -10.13 14.35 22.41
C LEU A 2 -9.77 13.55 21.14
N LYS A 3 -8.48 13.25 20.91
CA LYS A 3 -8.04 12.43 19.76
C LYS A 3 -8.60 10.99 19.77
N LEU A 4 -8.73 10.40 20.96
CA LEU A 4 -9.27 9.04 21.13
C LEU A 4 -10.79 9.01 20.96
N ALA A 5 -11.48 10.05 21.44
CA ALA A 5 -12.92 10.23 21.25
C ALA A 5 -13.29 10.45 19.77
N PHE A 6 -12.53 11.29 19.06
CA PHE A 6 -12.74 11.51 17.63
C PHE A 6 -12.51 10.23 16.81
N ARG A 7 -11.40 9.52 17.08
CA ARG A 7 -11.09 8.24 16.42
C ARG A 7 -12.21 7.21 16.63
N SER A 8 -12.65 7.02 17.87
CA SER A 8 -13.70 6.05 18.18
C SER A 8 -15.05 6.42 17.56
N HIS A 9 -15.39 7.72 17.53
CA HIS A 9 -16.61 8.21 16.89
C HIS A 9 -16.63 7.92 15.38
N VAL A 10 -15.54 8.23 14.67
CA VAL A 10 -15.42 7.95 13.24
C VAL A 10 -15.49 6.45 12.96
N LEU A 11 -14.77 5.63 13.72
CA LEU A 11 -14.75 4.18 13.52
C LEU A 11 -16.13 3.54 13.76
N GLN A 12 -16.84 3.95 14.82
CA GLN A 12 -18.17 3.41 15.12
C GLN A 12 -19.22 3.82 14.08
N LYS A 13 -19.14 5.05 13.54
CA LYS A 13 -20.13 5.57 12.60
C LYS A 13 -19.85 5.20 11.15
N SER A 14 -18.59 5.06 10.76
CA SER A 14 -18.18 4.85 9.36
C SER A 14 -17.66 3.44 9.07
N GLY A 15 -17.45 2.59 10.08
CA GLY A 15 -16.89 1.24 9.89
C GLY A 15 -17.70 0.36 8.93
N TRP A 16 -19.03 0.34 9.08
CA TRP A 16 -19.91 -0.44 8.20
C TRP A 16 -19.83 0.02 6.74
N PHE A 17 -19.77 1.34 6.51
CA PHE A 17 -19.67 1.92 5.18
C PHE A 17 -18.35 1.53 4.51
N TYR A 18 -17.25 1.60 5.25
CA TYR A 18 -15.94 1.17 4.77
C TYR A 18 -15.92 -0.31 4.37
N SER A 19 -16.47 -1.19 5.21
CA SER A 19 -16.55 -2.63 4.90
C SER A 19 -17.35 -2.91 3.64
N ILE A 20 -18.53 -2.32 3.50
CA ILE A 20 -19.36 -2.48 2.29
C ILE A 20 -18.62 -1.94 1.07
N LEU A 21 -18.01 -0.76 1.17
CA LEU A 21 -17.28 -0.14 0.06
C LEU A 21 -16.15 -1.05 -0.44
N MET A 22 -15.33 -1.61 0.45
CA MET A 22 -14.24 -2.52 0.05
C MET A 22 -14.77 -3.80 -0.59
N THR A 23 -15.87 -4.36 -0.07
CA THR A 23 -16.50 -5.55 -0.67
C THR A 23 -17.08 -5.25 -2.05
N VAL A 24 -17.69 -4.07 -2.25
CA VAL A 24 -18.20 -3.64 -3.56
C VAL A 24 -17.06 -3.45 -4.55
N ILE A 25 -15.94 -2.84 -4.12
CA ILE A 25 -14.75 -2.66 -4.95
C ILE A 25 -14.15 -4.01 -5.37
N LEU A 26 -14.06 -4.97 -4.44
CA LEU A 26 -13.64 -6.33 -4.76
C LEU A 26 -14.59 -6.99 -5.76
N GLY A 27 -15.91 -6.87 -5.54
CA GLY A 27 -16.93 -7.36 -6.46
C GLY A 27 -16.81 -6.75 -7.86
N LEU A 28 -16.52 -5.43 -7.95
CA LEU A 28 -16.30 -4.73 -9.21
C LEU A 28 -15.02 -5.22 -9.92
N ALA A 29 -13.93 -5.42 -9.19
CA ALA A 29 -12.70 -5.99 -9.75
C ALA A 29 -12.94 -7.39 -10.32
N CYS A 30 -13.64 -8.26 -9.56
CA CYS A 30 -14.05 -9.58 -10.04
C CYS A 30 -14.96 -9.48 -11.28
N TYR A 31 -15.94 -8.58 -11.27
CA TYR A 31 -16.81 -8.36 -12.43
C TYR A 31 -15.99 -7.99 -13.67
N LEU A 32 -15.02 -7.08 -13.55
CA LEU A 32 -14.20 -6.66 -14.69
C LEU A 32 -13.41 -7.83 -15.30
N ILE A 33 -12.89 -8.76 -14.48
CA ILE A 33 -12.18 -9.97 -14.92
C ILE A 33 -13.07 -10.89 -15.78
N PHE A 34 -14.34 -11.08 -15.39
CA PHE A 34 -15.26 -11.98 -16.09
C PHE A 34 -16.12 -11.28 -17.15
N SER A 35 -16.14 -9.96 -17.17
CA SER A 35 -16.91 -9.16 -18.12
C SER A 35 -16.27 -9.10 -19.51
N LYS A 36 -17.03 -8.54 -20.46
CA LYS A 36 -16.53 -8.17 -21.80
C LYS A 36 -15.39 -7.16 -21.80
N TYR A 37 -15.15 -6.44 -20.69
CA TYR A 37 -14.14 -5.38 -20.61
C TYR A 37 -12.72 -5.92 -20.45
N ARG A 38 -12.55 -7.21 -20.08
CA ARG A 38 -11.24 -7.85 -19.90
C ARG A 38 -10.35 -7.86 -21.15
N THR A 39 -10.94 -7.72 -22.34
CA THR A 39 -10.22 -7.77 -23.62
C THR A 39 -9.69 -6.41 -24.05
N ILE A 40 -10.07 -5.33 -23.35
CA ILE A 40 -9.59 -3.99 -23.66
C ILE A 40 -8.12 -3.89 -23.28
N ARG A 41 -7.28 -3.48 -24.24
CA ARG A 41 -5.86 -3.24 -24.01
C ARG A 41 -5.64 -1.87 -23.37
N LEU A 42 -4.73 -1.82 -22.40
CA LEU A 42 -4.32 -0.57 -21.73
C LEU A 42 -3.18 0.08 -22.53
N GLY A 43 -3.55 0.63 -23.68
CA GLY A 43 -2.65 1.20 -24.68
C GLY A 43 -3.38 1.36 -26.00
N LYS A 44 -2.62 1.52 -27.09
CA LYS A 44 -3.16 1.46 -28.46
C LYS A 44 -3.50 0.01 -28.84
N ASP A 45 -4.38 -0.16 -29.82
CA ASP A 45 -4.89 -1.49 -30.20
C ASP A 45 -3.78 -2.46 -30.68
N ASP A 46 -2.71 -1.92 -31.27
CA ASP A 46 -1.55 -2.65 -31.80
C ASP A 46 -0.37 -2.73 -30.83
N GLU A 47 -0.46 -2.07 -29.68
CA GLU A 47 0.63 -1.98 -28.70
C GLU A 47 0.84 -3.30 -27.97
N ARG A 48 2.11 -3.62 -27.70
CA ARG A 48 2.55 -4.81 -26.97
C ARG A 48 3.08 -4.41 -25.59
N PRO A 49 2.97 -5.28 -24.56
CA PRO A 49 3.53 -5.00 -23.25
C PRO A 49 5.02 -4.69 -23.32
N GLU A 50 5.45 -3.61 -22.65
CA GLU A 50 6.86 -3.23 -22.57
C GLU A 50 7.71 -4.24 -21.78
N PHE A 51 7.11 -4.83 -20.74
CA PHE A 51 7.74 -5.84 -19.90
C PHE A 51 7.14 -7.21 -20.17
N ASN A 52 7.97 -8.25 -20.13
CA ASN A 52 7.47 -9.62 -20.11
C ASN A 52 6.71 -9.89 -18.80
N TYR A 53 5.90 -10.94 -18.80
CA TYR A 53 5.01 -11.25 -17.67
C TYR A 53 5.76 -11.44 -16.34
N LEU A 54 6.91 -12.13 -16.36
CA LEU A 54 7.67 -12.42 -15.14
C LEU A 54 8.27 -11.13 -14.57
N THR A 55 8.87 -10.29 -15.41
CA THR A 55 9.39 -8.98 -14.99
C THR A 55 8.29 -8.09 -14.43
N TRP A 56 7.15 -8.02 -15.10
CA TRP A 56 5.98 -7.26 -14.62
C TRP A 56 5.48 -7.78 -13.27
N LEU A 57 5.40 -9.11 -13.10
CA LEU A 57 4.97 -9.73 -11.86
C LEU A 57 5.97 -9.44 -10.72
N SER A 58 7.28 -9.51 -10.99
CA SER A 58 8.30 -9.15 -10.01
C SER A 58 8.20 -7.68 -9.61
N MET A 59 7.93 -6.77 -10.55
CA MET A 59 7.70 -5.35 -10.23
C MET A 59 6.47 -5.15 -9.36
N LEU A 60 5.39 -5.91 -9.58
CA LEU A 60 4.17 -5.85 -8.76
C LEU A 60 4.47 -6.23 -7.30
N PHE A 61 5.20 -7.31 -7.07
CA PHE A 61 5.61 -7.71 -5.72
C PHE A 61 6.64 -6.73 -5.13
N GLY A 62 7.63 -6.29 -5.90
CA GLY A 62 8.62 -5.32 -5.44
C GLY A 62 8.01 -3.98 -5.01
N ALA A 63 6.94 -3.53 -5.67
CA ALA A 63 6.20 -2.33 -5.30
C ALA A 63 5.21 -2.56 -4.13
N GLY A 64 4.63 -3.77 -4.04
CA GLY A 64 3.62 -4.10 -3.01
C GLY A 64 4.19 -4.51 -1.66
N MET A 65 5.42 -5.04 -1.61
CA MET A 65 6.07 -5.47 -0.38
C MET A 65 6.67 -4.26 0.36
N GLY A 66 5.88 -3.66 1.26
CA GLY A 66 6.27 -2.49 2.04
C GLY A 66 6.53 -2.76 3.53
N ILE A 67 6.95 -1.71 4.24
CA ILE A 67 7.16 -1.67 5.71
C ILE A 67 5.93 -2.21 6.46
N GLY A 68 4.73 -2.00 5.92
CA GLY A 68 3.49 -2.49 6.48
C GLY A 68 3.45 -4.01 6.64
N LEU A 69 3.86 -4.77 5.62
CA LEU A 69 3.87 -6.24 5.69
C LEU A 69 4.94 -6.75 6.66
N LEU A 70 6.11 -6.11 6.70
CA LEU A 70 7.17 -6.46 7.67
C LEU A 70 6.71 -6.24 9.12
N PHE A 71 6.01 -5.14 9.39
CA PHE A 71 5.52 -4.84 10.73
C PHE A 71 4.30 -5.67 11.11
N TYR A 72 3.23 -5.54 10.33
CA TYR A 72 1.93 -6.10 10.66
C TYR A 72 1.83 -7.59 10.34
N GLY A 73 2.72 -8.15 9.52
CA GLY A 73 2.78 -9.60 9.27
C GLY A 73 2.97 -10.42 10.55
N ILE A 74 3.67 -9.87 11.53
CA ILE A 74 3.84 -10.49 12.86
C ILE A 74 2.93 -9.82 13.90
N ALA A 75 2.90 -8.48 13.92
CA ALA A 75 2.21 -7.75 14.98
C ALA A 75 0.69 -7.99 14.97
N GLU A 76 0.07 -8.11 13.80
CA GLU A 76 -1.38 -8.21 13.69
C GLU A 76 -1.93 -9.59 14.11
N PRO A 77 -1.37 -10.74 13.67
CA PRO A 77 -1.80 -12.03 14.18
C PRO A 77 -1.62 -12.16 15.69
N ILE A 78 -0.50 -11.66 16.25
CA ILE A 78 -0.26 -11.67 17.70
C ILE A 78 -1.29 -10.80 18.43
N ALA A 79 -1.63 -9.64 17.88
CA ALA A 79 -2.66 -8.78 18.45
C ALA A 79 -4.04 -9.47 18.47
N HIS A 80 -4.41 -10.17 17.39
CA HIS A 80 -5.67 -10.92 17.34
C HIS A 80 -5.69 -12.15 18.26
N LEU A 81 -4.53 -12.78 18.48
CA LEU A 81 -4.41 -13.90 19.40
C LEU A 81 -4.47 -13.44 20.87
N SER A 82 -3.86 -12.30 21.20
CA SER A 82 -3.81 -11.76 22.57
C SER A 82 -5.11 -11.08 23.00
N SER A 83 -5.89 -10.54 22.06
CA SER A 83 -7.21 -9.96 22.32
C SER A 83 -8.25 -10.43 21.29
N PRO A 84 -8.74 -11.68 21.42
CA PRO A 84 -9.70 -12.23 20.47
C PRO A 84 -11.03 -11.47 20.49
N LEU A 85 -11.55 -11.12 19.32
CA LEU A 85 -12.84 -10.43 19.15
C LEU A 85 -14.04 -11.23 19.68
N THR A 86 -13.90 -12.55 19.77
CA THR A 86 -14.92 -13.47 20.28
C THR A 86 -14.25 -14.57 21.08
N ALA A 87 -14.91 -15.04 22.13
CA ALA A 87 -14.47 -16.23 22.85
C ALA A 87 -14.43 -17.41 21.88
N ARG A 88 -13.29 -18.12 21.83
CA ARG A 88 -13.10 -19.32 21.00
C ARG A 88 -13.04 -20.55 21.88
N ALA A 89 -13.38 -21.70 21.32
CA ALA A 89 -13.48 -22.97 22.04
C ALA A 89 -12.12 -23.51 22.50
N SER A 90 -11.04 -23.16 21.78
CA SER A 90 -9.68 -23.59 22.09
C SER A 90 -8.62 -22.54 21.72
N PRO A 91 -7.39 -22.63 22.28
CA PRO A 91 -6.26 -21.81 21.84
C PRO A 91 -5.92 -21.99 20.35
N GLU A 92 -6.09 -23.20 19.82
CA GLU A 92 -5.85 -23.50 18.40
C GLU A 92 -6.85 -22.76 17.49
N ASP A 93 -8.12 -22.72 17.89
CA ASP A 93 -9.15 -21.97 17.17
C ASP A 93 -8.88 -20.47 17.17
N SER A 94 -8.36 -19.94 18.29
CA SER A 94 -7.92 -18.54 18.38
C SER A 94 -6.78 -18.24 17.41
N ALA A 95 -5.78 -19.12 17.31
CA ALA A 95 -4.67 -18.97 16.38
C ALA A 95 -5.12 -19.03 14.91
N ARG A 96 -5.99 -19.99 14.57
CA ARG A 96 -6.58 -20.08 13.22
C ARG A 96 -7.41 -18.85 12.88
N PHE A 97 -8.17 -18.32 13.84
CA PHE A 97 -8.94 -17.09 13.65
C PHE A 97 -8.05 -15.86 13.44
N ALA A 98 -7.00 -15.70 14.24
CA ALA A 98 -6.05 -14.61 14.12
C ALA A 98 -5.42 -14.56 12.72
N MET A 99 -4.92 -15.70 12.24
CA MET A 99 -4.35 -15.80 10.88
C MET A 99 -5.37 -15.51 9.79
N ARG A 100 -6.60 -16.05 9.90
CA ARG A 100 -7.67 -15.77 8.93
C ARG A 100 -7.98 -14.28 8.82
N TYR A 101 -8.02 -13.58 9.95
CA TYR A 101 -8.34 -12.16 9.97
C TYR A 101 -7.21 -11.32 9.38
N SER A 102 -5.95 -11.66 9.70
CA SER A 102 -4.80 -11.01 9.07
C SER A 102 -4.73 -11.26 7.56
N PHE A 103 -5.01 -12.48 7.10
CA PHE A 103 -5.12 -12.74 5.65
C PHE A 103 -6.29 -11.99 5.00
N PHE A 104 -7.39 -11.76 5.72
CA PHE A 104 -8.48 -10.96 5.19
C PHE A 104 -8.07 -9.49 4.97
N HIS A 105 -7.29 -8.91 5.89
CA HIS A 105 -6.80 -7.54 5.78
C HIS A 105 -5.72 -7.34 4.72
N TRP A 106 -4.82 -8.31 4.56
CA TRP A 106 -3.69 -8.24 3.61
C TRP A 106 -3.95 -8.98 2.29
N GLY A 107 -5.13 -9.59 2.16
CA GLY A 107 -5.58 -10.35 0.99
C GLY A 107 -6.31 -9.48 -0.04
N LEU A 108 -7.33 -10.05 -0.68
CA LEU A 108 -7.89 -9.50 -1.93
C LEU A 108 -8.46 -8.07 -1.84
N HIS A 109 -8.96 -7.63 -0.69
CA HIS A 109 -9.65 -6.34 -0.56
C HIS A 109 -8.74 -5.12 -0.88
N PRO A 110 -7.59 -4.90 -0.20
CA PRO A 110 -6.69 -3.79 -0.56
C PRO A 110 -6.16 -3.90 -1.98
N TRP A 111 -5.82 -5.11 -2.45
CA TRP A 111 -5.32 -5.32 -3.81
C TRP A 111 -6.36 -4.98 -4.88
N ALA A 112 -7.64 -5.27 -4.64
CA ALA A 112 -8.72 -4.88 -5.55
C ALA A 112 -8.86 -3.36 -5.66
N LEU A 113 -8.71 -2.62 -4.55
CA LEU A 113 -8.70 -1.17 -4.57
C LEU A 113 -7.52 -0.63 -5.40
N TYR A 114 -6.31 -1.14 -5.17
CA TYR A 114 -5.12 -0.74 -5.93
C TYR A 114 -5.30 -1.03 -7.42
N ALA A 115 -5.78 -2.23 -7.77
CA ALA A 115 -6.03 -2.62 -9.14
C ALA A 115 -7.06 -1.71 -9.82
N LEU A 116 -8.16 -1.36 -9.14
CA LEU A 116 -9.20 -0.51 -9.70
C LEU A 116 -8.70 0.92 -9.96
N VAL A 117 -7.97 1.51 -9.01
CA VAL A 117 -7.41 2.86 -9.15
C VAL A 117 -6.33 2.87 -10.24
N ALA A 118 -5.42 1.90 -10.23
CA ALA A 118 -4.39 1.76 -11.25
C ALA A 118 -4.99 1.56 -12.64
N LEU A 119 -6.03 0.73 -12.75
CA LEU A 119 -6.77 0.50 -13.99
C LEU A 119 -7.41 1.79 -14.51
N ALA A 120 -8.04 2.57 -13.64
CA ALA A 120 -8.65 3.84 -14.02
C ALA A 120 -7.59 4.80 -14.59
N ILE A 121 -6.47 4.99 -13.89
CA ILE A 121 -5.39 5.86 -14.36
C ILE A 121 -4.81 5.33 -15.68
N ALA A 122 -4.45 4.04 -15.74
CA ALA A 122 -3.86 3.42 -16.91
C ALA A 122 -4.79 3.50 -18.15
N TYR A 123 -6.09 3.26 -17.97
CA TYR A 123 -7.06 3.38 -19.06
C TYR A 123 -7.13 4.82 -19.59
N PHE A 124 -7.26 5.81 -18.71
CA PHE A 124 -7.37 7.20 -19.16
C PHE A 124 -6.07 7.72 -19.76
N THR A 125 -4.91 7.33 -19.20
CA THR A 125 -3.61 7.76 -19.70
C THR A 125 -3.24 7.06 -21.00
N PHE A 126 -3.17 5.72 -21.00
CA PHE A 126 -2.60 4.97 -22.12
C PHE A 126 -3.64 4.68 -23.22
N HIS A 127 -4.89 4.43 -22.87
CA HIS A 127 -5.93 4.12 -23.86
C HIS A 127 -6.69 5.35 -24.35
N LYS A 128 -6.89 6.38 -23.49
CA LYS A 128 -7.60 7.62 -23.87
C LYS A 128 -6.70 8.84 -24.10
N GLY A 129 -5.39 8.72 -23.91
CA GLY A 129 -4.44 9.83 -24.12
C GLY A 129 -4.70 11.04 -23.22
N LYS A 130 -5.29 10.84 -22.03
CA LYS A 130 -5.52 11.89 -21.04
C LYS A 130 -4.32 12.02 -20.10
N THR A 131 -4.32 13.08 -19.29
CA THR A 131 -3.32 13.25 -18.22
C THR A 131 -3.46 12.14 -17.18
N GLY A 132 -2.35 11.71 -16.59
CA GLY A 132 -2.31 10.69 -15.53
C GLY A 132 -2.76 11.17 -14.14
N THR A 133 -3.70 12.13 -14.10
CA THR A 133 -4.22 12.70 -12.86
C THR A 133 -5.51 12.01 -12.44
N ILE A 134 -5.81 11.99 -11.14
CA ILE A 134 -7.06 11.41 -10.63
C ILE A 134 -8.26 12.17 -11.18
N SER A 135 -8.16 13.50 -11.27
CA SER A 135 -9.18 14.36 -11.86
C SER A 135 -9.54 13.97 -13.30
N ALA A 136 -8.57 13.50 -14.11
CA ALA A 136 -8.83 13.07 -15.48
C ALA A 136 -9.66 11.78 -15.55
N THR A 137 -9.50 10.88 -14.58
CA THR A 137 -10.27 9.62 -14.51
C THR A 137 -11.73 9.83 -14.17
N VAL A 138 -12.05 10.87 -13.40
CA VAL A 138 -13.41 11.21 -12.96
C VAL A 138 -14.05 12.33 -13.77
N ALA A 139 -13.28 12.99 -14.64
CA ALA A 139 -13.74 14.05 -15.54
C ALA A 139 -15.04 13.71 -16.29
N PRO A 140 -15.25 12.49 -16.84
CA PRO A 140 -16.49 12.16 -17.53
C PRO A 140 -17.73 12.12 -16.62
N LEU A 141 -17.57 11.90 -15.31
CA LEU A 141 -18.70 11.84 -14.36
C LEU A 141 -19.21 13.23 -14.00
N PHE A 142 -18.31 14.21 -13.94
CA PHE A 142 -18.64 15.58 -13.50
C PHE A 142 -18.65 16.59 -14.66
N ASN A 143 -18.41 16.14 -15.89
CA ASN A 143 -18.23 16.99 -17.07
C ASN A 143 -17.21 18.13 -16.82
N THR A 144 -16.11 17.79 -16.17
CA THR A 144 -15.05 18.74 -15.79
C THR A 144 -13.72 18.43 -16.48
N SER A 145 -12.78 19.36 -16.42
CA SER A 145 -11.39 19.14 -16.81
C SER A 145 -10.46 19.19 -15.60
N SER A 146 -9.25 18.66 -15.74
CA SER A 146 -8.20 18.78 -14.69
C SER A 146 -7.85 20.24 -14.38
N CYS A 147 -8.05 21.15 -15.34
CA CYS A 147 -7.86 22.59 -15.17
C CYS A 147 -9.06 23.30 -14.50
N SER A 148 -10.17 22.61 -14.24
CA SER A 148 -11.30 23.19 -13.51
C SER A 148 -10.98 23.31 -12.00
N ALA A 149 -11.74 24.14 -11.29
CA ALA A 149 -11.62 24.24 -9.84
C ALA A 149 -11.86 22.88 -9.16
N LEU A 150 -12.90 22.15 -9.58
CA LEU A 150 -13.21 20.81 -9.10
C LEU A 150 -12.05 19.82 -9.37
N GLY A 151 -11.50 19.84 -10.59
CA GLY A 151 -10.38 18.98 -10.97
C GLY A 151 -9.15 19.20 -10.09
N ARG A 152 -8.76 20.47 -9.86
CA ARG A 152 -7.67 20.82 -8.93
C ARG A 152 -7.95 20.38 -7.50
N THR A 153 -9.18 20.51 -7.01
CA THR A 153 -9.55 20.03 -5.67
C THR A 153 -9.40 18.52 -5.57
N ILE A 154 -9.85 17.76 -6.56
CA ILE A 154 -9.72 16.30 -6.58
C ILE A 154 -8.26 15.86 -6.57
N ASP A 155 -7.42 16.48 -7.42
CA ASP A 155 -5.99 16.16 -7.46
C ASP A 155 -5.28 16.56 -6.14
N THR A 156 -5.67 17.68 -5.53
CA THR A 156 -5.15 18.09 -4.22
C THR A 156 -5.53 17.07 -3.13
N LEU A 157 -6.78 16.61 -3.11
CA LEU A 157 -7.24 15.57 -2.18
C LEU A 157 -6.50 14.25 -2.40
N ALA A 158 -6.22 13.89 -3.65
CA ALA A 158 -5.43 12.69 -3.98
C ALA A 158 -3.99 12.81 -3.46
N VAL A 159 -3.33 13.95 -3.66
CA VAL A 159 -1.98 14.20 -3.12
C VAL A 159 -1.99 14.14 -1.58
N LEU A 160 -2.97 14.77 -0.93
CA LEU A 160 -3.11 14.71 0.52
C LEU A 160 -3.33 13.28 1.01
N ALA A 161 -4.20 12.50 0.35
CA ALA A 161 -4.44 11.11 0.69
C ALA A 161 -3.15 10.27 0.60
N THR A 162 -2.35 10.48 -0.44
CA THR A 162 -1.04 9.83 -0.60
C THR A 162 -0.07 10.19 0.53
N VAL A 163 0.04 11.48 0.87
CA VAL A 163 0.90 11.93 1.97
C VAL A 163 0.46 11.32 3.30
N PHE A 164 -0.84 11.35 3.61
CA PHE A 164 -1.38 10.76 4.83
C PHE A 164 -1.23 9.23 4.89
N GLY A 165 -1.16 8.55 3.74
CA GLY A 165 -0.87 7.11 3.66
C GLY A 165 0.61 6.77 3.91
N ILE A 166 1.53 7.59 3.40
CA ILE A 166 2.98 7.33 3.49
C ILE A 166 3.54 7.64 4.88
N VAL A 167 3.10 8.74 5.51
CA VAL A 167 3.67 9.24 6.77
C VAL A 167 3.63 8.21 7.92
N PRO A 168 2.52 7.51 8.21
CA PRO A 168 2.50 6.49 9.26
C PRO A 168 3.48 5.34 9.00
N SER A 169 3.59 4.89 7.74
CA SER A 169 4.51 3.82 7.33
C SER A 169 5.97 4.22 7.56
N LEU A 170 6.33 5.48 7.25
CA LEU A 170 7.66 6.02 7.51
C LEU A 170 7.99 6.03 9.01
N GLY A 171 7.03 6.44 9.85
CA GLY A 171 7.17 6.43 11.31
C GLY A 171 7.38 5.02 11.86
N ILE A 172 6.59 4.04 11.40
CA ILE A 172 6.74 2.63 11.78
C ILE A 172 8.10 2.07 11.33
N GLY A 173 8.56 2.41 10.13
CA GLY A 173 9.87 2.01 9.63
C GLY A 173 11.00 2.55 10.49
N ALA A 174 10.95 3.83 10.84
CA ALA A 174 11.93 4.45 11.73
C ALA A 174 11.96 3.81 13.12
N GLN A 175 10.80 3.44 13.67
CA GLN A 175 10.70 2.72 14.94
C GLN A 175 11.34 1.33 14.87
N GLN A 176 11.12 0.59 13.78
CA GLN A 176 11.74 -0.73 13.59
C GLN A 176 13.26 -0.64 13.49
N ILE A 177 13.77 0.28 12.67
CA ILE A 177 15.22 0.48 12.50
C ILE A 177 15.84 0.94 13.82
N SER A 178 15.22 1.90 14.51
CA SER A 178 15.71 2.37 15.80
C SER A 178 15.69 1.27 16.87
N GLY A 179 14.67 0.40 16.86
CA GLY A 179 14.58 -0.75 17.76
C GLY A 179 15.67 -1.78 17.48
N GLY A 180 15.88 -2.12 16.21
CA GLY A 180 16.94 -3.05 15.79
C GLY A 180 18.34 -2.52 16.11
N LEU A 181 18.60 -1.23 15.85
CA LEU A 181 19.86 -0.60 16.23
C LEU A 181 20.08 -0.60 17.74
N SER A 182 19.04 -0.34 18.53
CA SER A 182 19.14 -0.36 20.00
C SER A 182 19.41 -1.76 20.55
N TYR A 183 18.88 -2.79 19.88
CA TYR A 183 19.16 -4.19 20.21
C TYR A 183 20.61 -4.59 19.90
N LEU A 184 21.13 -4.19 18.73
CA LEU A 184 22.50 -4.53 18.28
C LEU A 184 23.57 -3.67 18.96
N PHE A 185 23.26 -2.39 19.21
CA PHE A 185 24.17 -1.41 19.76
C PHE A 185 23.54 -0.80 21.02
N PRO A 186 23.87 -1.30 22.22
CA PRO A 186 23.29 -0.83 23.48
C PRO A 186 23.50 0.67 23.76
N SER A 187 24.48 1.29 23.11
CA SER A 187 24.73 2.74 23.16
C SER A 187 23.71 3.58 22.38
N VAL A 188 22.99 2.98 21.42
CA VAL A 188 21.93 3.62 20.66
C VAL A 188 20.60 3.38 21.38
N HIS A 189 19.97 4.46 21.84
CA HIS A 189 18.70 4.36 22.54
C HIS A 189 17.53 4.47 21.56
N ASN A 190 16.50 3.64 21.70
CA ASN A 190 15.26 3.75 20.94
C ASN A 190 14.39 4.91 21.45
N THR A 191 14.70 6.12 21.01
CA THR A 191 13.99 7.35 21.39
C THR A 191 13.39 8.04 20.18
N LEU A 192 12.43 8.95 20.41
CA LEU A 192 11.86 9.78 19.35
C LEU A 192 12.96 10.56 18.60
N LEU A 193 13.98 11.04 19.31
CA LEU A 193 15.09 11.75 18.70
C LEU A 193 15.84 10.85 17.69
N THR A 194 16.19 9.63 18.09
CA THR A 194 16.84 8.64 17.22
C THR A 194 16.00 8.36 15.98
N GLN A 195 14.68 8.19 16.13
CA GLN A 195 13.76 7.93 15.03
C GLN A 195 13.69 9.12 14.06
N LEU A 196 13.60 10.36 14.56
CA LEU A 196 13.59 11.57 13.74
C LEU A 196 14.93 11.77 13.01
N THR A 197 16.06 11.48 13.67
CA THR A 197 17.38 11.51 13.04
C THR A 197 17.47 10.50 11.90
N LEU A 198 17.01 9.26 12.11
CA LEU A 198 16.97 8.24 11.05
C LEU A 198 16.11 8.67 9.86
N ILE A 199 14.92 9.22 10.12
CA ILE A 199 14.05 9.78 9.07
C ILE A 199 14.78 10.87 8.28
N GLY A 200 15.46 11.79 8.97
CA GLY A 200 16.25 12.86 8.34
C GLY A 200 17.36 12.30 7.45
N ILE A 201 18.13 11.34 7.94
CA ILE A 201 19.21 10.68 7.19
C ILE A 201 18.66 10.01 5.93
N PHE A 202 17.63 9.15 6.06
CA PHE A 202 17.05 8.46 4.91
C PHE A 202 16.39 9.40 3.91
N THR A 203 15.82 10.51 4.37
CA THR A 203 15.27 11.54 3.49
C THR A 203 16.37 12.18 2.65
N VAL A 204 17.50 12.55 3.27
CA VAL A 204 18.65 13.11 2.52
C VAL A 204 19.20 12.09 1.53
N LEU A 205 19.40 10.84 1.94
CA LEU A 205 19.87 9.77 1.06
C LEU A 205 18.91 9.55 -0.13
N TYR A 206 17.60 9.54 0.13
CA TYR A 206 16.58 9.43 -0.91
C TYR A 206 16.65 10.60 -1.89
N LEU A 207 16.76 11.85 -1.42
CA LEU A 207 16.85 13.02 -2.29
C LEU A 207 18.11 13.02 -3.15
N LEU A 208 19.26 12.61 -2.59
CA LEU A 208 20.51 12.44 -3.36
C LEU A 208 20.38 11.34 -4.41
N SER A 209 19.73 10.23 -4.05
CA SER A 209 19.47 9.13 -4.98
C SER A 209 18.47 9.51 -6.07
N ALA A 210 17.50 10.38 -5.80
CA ALA A 210 16.49 10.79 -6.78
C ALA A 210 17.04 11.76 -7.84
N GLN A 211 18.09 12.53 -7.50
CA GLN A 211 18.71 13.49 -8.40
C GLN A 211 19.74 12.88 -9.34
N THR A 212 20.35 11.77 -8.92
CA THR A 212 21.25 11.00 -9.77
C THR A 212 20.37 10.05 -10.60
N GLU A 213 20.41 10.13 -11.93
CA GLU A 213 19.61 9.31 -12.87
C GLU A 213 19.88 7.77 -12.78
N THR A 214 20.50 7.31 -11.70
CA THR A 214 20.78 5.93 -11.31
C THR A 214 19.53 5.04 -11.11
N ILE A 215 18.34 5.51 -11.49
CA ILE A 215 17.06 4.79 -11.35
C ILE A 215 16.60 4.16 -12.68
N HIS A 216 17.47 4.10 -13.70
CA HIS A 216 17.10 3.39 -14.93
C HIS A 216 17.05 1.86 -14.76
N ASN A 217 17.58 1.31 -13.67
CA ASN A 217 17.55 -0.13 -13.43
C ASN A 217 16.49 -0.54 -12.40
N THR A 218 15.66 -1.48 -12.85
CA THR A 218 14.86 -2.44 -12.06
C THR A 218 15.60 -3.08 -10.86
N SER A 219 16.92 -2.91 -10.72
CA SER A 219 17.78 -3.54 -9.71
C SER A 219 17.43 -3.17 -8.27
N ILE A 220 16.95 -1.94 -7.98
CA ILE A 220 16.61 -1.55 -6.59
C ILE A 220 15.35 -2.28 -6.10
N PHE A 221 14.34 -2.43 -6.96
CA PHE A 221 13.15 -3.24 -6.63
C PHE A 221 13.51 -4.72 -6.44
N THR A 222 14.45 -5.22 -7.24
CA THR A 222 14.96 -6.59 -7.13
C THR A 222 15.72 -6.81 -5.81
N LEU A 223 16.47 -5.82 -5.29
CA LEU A 223 17.16 -5.91 -4.00
C LEU A 223 16.19 -6.06 -2.81
N ASN A 224 15.02 -5.44 -2.87
CA ASN A 224 13.99 -5.59 -1.83
C ASN A 224 13.46 -7.04 -1.79
N ILE A 225 13.33 -7.68 -2.96
CA ILE A 225 12.94 -9.10 -3.07
C ILE A 225 14.04 -10.01 -2.52
N PHE A 226 15.31 -9.79 -2.89
CA PHE A 226 16.43 -10.61 -2.43
C PHE A 226 16.72 -10.48 -0.92
N SER A 227 16.38 -9.35 -0.30
CA SER A 227 16.56 -9.17 1.15
C SER A 227 15.68 -10.10 1.98
N VAL A 228 14.55 -10.57 1.43
CA VAL A 228 13.67 -11.57 2.06
C VAL A 228 14.26 -12.98 1.92
N GLU A 229 14.95 -13.26 0.81
CA GLU A 229 15.49 -14.58 0.49
C GLU A 229 16.79 -14.90 1.26
N ILE A 230 17.61 -13.89 1.58
CA ILE A 230 18.83 -14.07 2.38
C ILE A 230 18.53 -14.50 3.83
N TYR A 231 17.31 -14.29 4.33
CA TYR A 231 16.92 -14.74 5.68
C TYR A 231 16.60 -16.24 5.75
N ASP A 232 16.20 -16.85 4.63
CA ASP A 232 15.86 -18.29 4.57
C ASP A 232 17.12 -19.16 4.54
N GLU A 233 18.18 -18.70 3.84
CA GLU A 233 19.46 -19.41 3.71
C GLU A 233 20.30 -19.47 5.00
N GLN A 234 20.02 -18.64 6.01
CA GLN A 234 20.72 -18.68 7.30
C GLN A 234 20.00 -19.49 8.39
N SER A 235 18.87 -20.14 8.06
CA SER A 235 18.06 -20.92 9.00
C SER A 235 18.23 -22.46 8.89
N HIS A 236 19.24 -22.91 8.14
CA HIS A 236 19.62 -24.32 8.00
C HIS A 236 21.02 -24.63 8.54
#